data_AF-A0A2S5BHC3-F1
#
_entry.id   AF-A0A2S5BHC3-F1
#
_cell.length_a   1.000
_cell.length_b   1.000
_cell.length_c   1.000
_cell.angle_alpha   90.00
_cell.angle_beta   90.00
_cell.angle_gamma   90.00
#
_symmetry.space_group_name_H-M   'P 1'
#
loop_
_entity.id
_entity.type
_entity.pdbx_description
1 polymer ?
#
loop_
_entity_poly.entity_id
_entity_poly.type
_entity_poly.pdbx_seq_one_letter_code
_entity_poly.pdbx_strand_id
1 'polypeptide(L)'
;MALPVQARTETIENGVKTVRLTWTVDTDSGADRPRIALGRTADALVLVAADKQDREERFDEAYLSSLSVLVNQDPYPGFTMSGKQMIWVKDYSENKGIVPQLERAGFLRLVGSKIKQGLVELPLAEVTLDDTEMIQQCAKCGQWETSDTSPRYKRCSKCKRRYYCSAEHQHEDWSTHRADCKDLVKMRFADVENRRREAGWNPTNTSKIADPEEA
;
A
#
# COMPACT_ATOMS: atom_id res chain seq x y z
N MET A 1 12.00 -34.66 -3.76
CA MET A 1 11.66 -33.44 -3.00
C MET A 1 11.31 -32.36 -4.02
N ALA A 2 10.05 -31.94 -4.10
CA ALA A 2 9.68 -30.83 -4.98
C ALA A 2 10.27 -29.53 -4.40
N LEU A 3 10.99 -28.78 -5.21
CA LEU A 3 11.46 -27.44 -4.84
C LEU A 3 10.23 -26.57 -4.53
N PRO A 4 10.27 -25.72 -3.48
CA PRO A 4 9.15 -24.82 -3.22
C PRO A 4 8.93 -23.94 -4.46
N VAL A 5 7.68 -23.88 -4.91
CA VAL A 5 7.27 -23.03 -6.04
C VAL A 5 7.72 -21.61 -5.71
N GLN A 6 8.67 -21.09 -6.47
CA GLN A 6 9.22 -19.76 -6.27
C GLN A 6 8.09 -18.74 -6.43
N ALA A 7 7.97 -17.80 -5.50
CA ALA A 7 7.11 -16.63 -5.68
C ALA A 7 7.62 -15.88 -6.92
N ARG A 8 6.87 -15.97 -8.04
CA ARG A 8 7.20 -15.30 -9.30
C ARG A 8 6.36 -14.04 -9.40
N THR A 9 7.02 -12.96 -9.79
CA THR A 9 6.36 -11.72 -10.15
C THR A 9 5.72 -11.85 -11.51
N GLU A 10 4.47 -11.44 -11.61
CA GLU A 10 3.71 -11.33 -12.85
C GLU A 10 3.42 -9.85 -13.09
N THR A 11 3.57 -9.39 -14.33
CA THR A 11 3.06 -8.07 -14.74
C THR A 11 1.81 -8.32 -15.57
N ILE A 12 0.69 -7.78 -15.10
CA ILE A 12 -0.61 -7.93 -15.76
C ILE A 12 -0.84 -6.81 -16.77
N GLU A 13 -1.88 -6.94 -17.61
CA GLU A 13 -2.13 -6.07 -18.76
C GLU A 13 -2.22 -4.58 -18.41
N ASN A 14 -2.80 -4.25 -17.25
CA ASN A 14 -2.93 -2.86 -16.79
C ASN A 14 -1.65 -2.29 -16.13
N GLY A 15 -0.53 -3.03 -16.20
CA GLY A 15 0.80 -2.63 -15.72
C GLY A 15 1.08 -2.92 -14.25
N VAL A 16 0.11 -3.37 -13.46
CA VAL A 16 0.34 -3.75 -12.05
C VAL A 16 1.28 -4.95 -11.98
N LYS A 17 2.15 -4.97 -10.97
CA LYS A 17 2.91 -6.15 -10.59
C LYS A 17 2.20 -6.90 -9.48
N THR A 18 2.06 -8.22 -9.68
CA THR A 18 1.43 -9.13 -8.74
C THR A 18 2.36 -10.27 -8.37
N VAL A 19 2.13 -10.89 -7.23
CA VAL A 19 2.84 -12.06 -6.75
C VAL A 19 1.86 -12.96 -5.99
N ARG A 20 2.07 -14.27 -6.06
CA ARG A 20 1.37 -15.23 -5.18
C ARG A 20 2.24 -15.49 -3.96
N LEU A 21 1.75 -15.07 -2.80
CA LEU A 21 2.46 -15.21 -1.53
C LEU A 21 2.08 -16.53 -0.85
N THR A 22 2.92 -16.96 0.08
CA THR A 22 2.66 -18.10 0.97
C THR A 22 2.59 -17.59 2.40
N TRP A 23 1.44 -17.68 3.04
CA TRP A 23 1.35 -17.47 4.48
C TRP A 23 1.66 -18.76 5.24
N THR A 24 2.16 -18.64 6.46
CA THR A 24 2.56 -19.79 7.29
C THR A 24 1.41 -20.74 7.65
N VAL A 25 0.17 -20.32 7.44
CA VAL A 25 -1.06 -21.07 7.75
C VAL A 25 -1.80 -21.56 6.51
N ASP A 26 -1.29 -21.28 5.29
CA ASP A 26 -1.98 -21.64 4.05
C ASP A 26 -1.92 -23.15 3.78
N THR A 27 -3.09 -23.77 3.65
CA THR A 27 -3.26 -25.12 3.10
C THR A 27 -3.38 -25.15 1.58
N ASP A 28 -3.51 -23.98 0.94
CA ASP A 28 -3.85 -23.88 -0.47
C ASP A 28 -2.67 -24.18 -1.39
N SER A 29 -2.98 -24.93 -2.46
CA SER A 29 -2.03 -25.27 -3.52
C SER A 29 -1.63 -24.04 -4.33
N GLY A 30 -0.40 -23.98 -4.83
CA GLY A 30 0.16 -22.75 -5.43
C GLY A 30 -0.58 -22.17 -6.65
N ALA A 31 -1.39 -22.96 -7.36
CA ALA A 31 -2.20 -22.51 -8.49
C ALA A 31 -3.51 -21.83 -8.05
N ASP A 32 -4.00 -22.17 -6.85
CA ASP A 32 -5.27 -21.69 -6.31
C ASP A 32 -5.07 -20.57 -5.29
N ARG A 33 -3.86 -20.00 -5.17
CA ARG A 33 -3.59 -18.90 -4.23
C ARG A 33 -4.00 -17.57 -4.84
N PRO A 34 -4.49 -16.61 -4.06
CA PRO A 34 -4.89 -15.32 -4.60
C PRO A 34 -3.69 -14.54 -5.14
N ARG A 35 -3.95 -13.68 -6.12
CA ARG A 35 -2.92 -12.80 -6.69
C ARG A 35 -2.84 -11.54 -5.84
N ILE A 36 -1.66 -11.22 -5.34
CA ILE A 36 -1.46 -10.11 -4.40
C ILE A 36 -0.66 -9.00 -5.09
N ALA A 37 -1.03 -7.75 -4.83
CA ALA A 37 -0.27 -6.58 -5.25
C ALA A 37 0.14 -5.74 -4.03
N LEU A 38 1.13 -4.87 -4.26
CA LEU A 38 1.38 -3.76 -3.36
C LEU A 38 0.30 -2.69 -3.62
N GLY A 39 -0.47 -2.38 -2.59
CA GLY A 39 -1.47 -1.32 -2.60
C GLY A 39 -0.91 -0.04 -1.98
N ARG A 40 -1.21 1.11 -2.58
CA ARG A 40 -0.94 2.42 -1.99
C ARG A 40 -2.23 3.11 -1.57
N THR A 41 -2.26 3.49 -0.29
CA THR A 41 -3.23 4.44 0.25
C THR A 41 -2.47 5.58 0.89
N ALA A 42 -2.59 6.77 0.31
CA ALA A 42 -1.80 7.92 0.73
C ALA A 42 -0.29 7.63 0.64
N ASP A 43 0.45 7.78 1.73
CA ASP A 43 1.86 7.43 1.84
C ASP A 43 2.07 6.05 2.50
N ALA A 44 1.00 5.34 2.89
CA ALA A 44 1.06 3.99 3.43
C ALA A 44 1.01 2.93 2.32
N LEU A 45 1.79 1.86 2.50
CA LEU A 45 1.80 0.68 1.66
C LEU A 45 1.21 -0.52 2.38
N VAL A 46 0.35 -1.23 1.66
CA VAL A 46 -0.44 -2.36 2.15
C VAL A 46 -0.35 -3.53 1.16
N LEU A 47 -0.69 -4.73 1.60
CA LEU A 47 -0.95 -5.85 0.71
C LEU A 47 -2.44 -5.90 0.38
N VAL A 48 -2.75 -6.06 -0.90
CA VAL A 48 -4.12 -6.13 -1.40
C VAL A 48 -4.32 -7.30 -2.35
N ALA A 49 -5.51 -7.90 -2.32
CA ALA A 49 -5.94 -8.84 -3.35
C ALA A 49 -6.05 -8.08 -4.69
N ALA A 50 -5.35 -8.54 -5.72
CA ALA A 50 -5.26 -7.86 -7.00
C ALA A 50 -6.49 -8.14 -7.89
N ASP A 51 -6.96 -9.38 -7.90
CA ASP A 51 -8.01 -9.83 -8.80
C ASP A 51 -9.38 -9.56 -8.16
N LYS A 52 -10.36 -9.15 -8.98
CA LYS A 52 -11.72 -8.86 -8.50
C LYS A 52 -12.39 -10.11 -7.92
N GLN A 53 -12.19 -11.25 -8.57
CA GLN A 53 -12.75 -12.54 -8.16
C GLN A 53 -12.28 -12.95 -6.77
N ASP A 54 -10.97 -12.82 -6.49
CA ASP A 54 -10.41 -13.12 -5.16
C ASP A 54 -11.06 -12.26 -4.06
N ARG A 55 -11.40 -11.00 -4.35
CA ARG A 55 -12.06 -10.10 -3.38
C ARG A 55 -13.48 -10.55 -3.06
N GLU A 56 -14.25 -10.92 -4.08
CA GLU A 56 -15.66 -11.32 -3.95
C GLU A 56 -15.82 -12.71 -3.33
N GLU A 57 -14.89 -13.63 -3.61
CA GLU A 57 -15.00 -15.03 -3.20
C GLU A 57 -14.25 -15.36 -1.91
N ARG A 58 -13.21 -14.59 -1.52
CA ARG A 58 -12.28 -14.99 -0.45
C ARG A 58 -12.09 -14.00 0.67
N PHE A 59 -12.13 -12.70 0.40
CA PHE A 59 -11.63 -11.68 1.35
C PHE A 59 -12.64 -10.65 1.81
N ASP A 60 -13.84 -10.59 1.20
CA ASP A 60 -14.89 -9.56 1.39
C ASP A 60 -14.43 -8.10 1.11
N GLU A 61 -13.14 -7.80 1.18
CA GLU A 61 -12.49 -6.53 0.89
C GLU A 61 -11.15 -6.73 0.15
N ALA A 62 -10.62 -5.65 -0.43
CA ALA A 62 -9.32 -5.68 -1.11
C ALA A 62 -8.13 -5.72 -0.16
N TYR A 63 -8.24 -5.13 1.03
CA TYR A 63 -7.14 -4.98 1.99
C TYR A 63 -6.87 -6.31 2.70
N LEU A 64 -5.60 -6.72 2.75
CA LEU A 64 -5.18 -7.95 3.41
C LEU A 64 -4.33 -7.66 4.66
N SER A 65 -3.30 -6.81 4.51
CA SER A 65 -2.46 -6.44 5.65
C SER A 65 -1.73 -5.12 5.43
N SER A 66 -1.38 -4.46 6.54
CA SER A 66 -0.48 -3.32 6.53
C SER A 66 0.95 -3.80 6.34
N LEU A 67 1.65 -3.26 5.35
CA LEU A 67 3.05 -3.59 5.10
C LEU A 67 3.98 -2.52 5.68
N SER A 68 3.63 -1.24 5.50
CA SER A 68 4.30 -0.13 6.19
C SER A 68 3.59 0.17 7.51
N VAL A 69 4.36 0.33 8.59
CA VAL A 69 3.83 0.78 9.89
C VAL A 69 4.65 1.97 10.36
N LEU A 70 3.96 3.00 10.83
CA LEU A 70 4.58 4.20 11.37
C LEU A 70 3.69 4.79 12.47
N VAL A 71 4.17 4.84 13.72
CA VAL A 71 3.47 5.54 14.82
C VAL A 71 4.08 6.90 15.07
N ASN A 72 3.36 7.79 15.76
CA ASN A 72 3.72 9.22 15.90
C ASN A 72 5.15 9.47 16.40
N GLN A 73 5.73 8.54 17.14
CA GLN A 73 7.08 8.65 17.71
C GLN A 73 8.18 8.19 16.75
N ASP A 74 7.82 7.48 15.68
CA ASP A 74 8.78 6.92 14.74
C ASP A 74 9.27 8.00 13.75
N PRO A 75 10.57 7.99 13.42
CA PRO A 75 11.10 8.87 12.38
C PRO A 75 10.48 8.53 11.02
N TYR A 76 10.10 9.54 10.25
CA TYR A 76 9.61 9.34 8.89
C TYR A 76 10.73 8.71 8.03
N PRO A 77 10.51 7.56 7.36
CA PRO A 77 11.55 6.86 6.60
C PRO A 77 12.16 7.67 5.46
N GLY A 78 11.40 8.59 4.87
CA GLY A 78 11.86 9.44 3.78
C GLY A 78 11.95 8.71 2.44
N PHE A 79 12.88 9.18 1.62
CA PHE A 79 13.13 8.71 0.26
C PHE A 79 14.61 8.45 0.07
N THR A 80 14.94 7.51 -0.79
CA THR A 80 16.31 7.31 -1.23
C THR A 80 16.75 8.44 -2.16
N MET A 81 18.06 8.53 -2.44
CA MET A 81 18.61 9.56 -3.34
C MET A 81 18.04 9.50 -4.76
N SER A 82 17.58 8.33 -5.20
CA SER A 82 16.89 8.14 -6.49
C SER A 82 15.40 8.47 -6.43
N GLY A 83 14.89 8.94 -5.29
CA GLY A 83 13.49 9.32 -5.09
C GLY A 83 12.55 8.15 -4.80
N LYS A 84 13.07 6.93 -4.52
CA LYS A 84 12.24 5.79 -4.14
C LYS A 84 11.81 5.92 -2.68
N GLN A 85 10.55 5.59 -2.38
CA GLN A 85 10.02 5.69 -1.03
C GLN A 85 10.69 4.65 -0.13
N MET A 86 11.05 5.04 1.09
CA MET A 86 11.43 4.10 2.15
C MET A 86 10.25 3.86 3.09
N ILE A 87 10.19 2.68 3.69
CA ILE A 87 9.16 2.30 4.67
C ILE A 87 9.76 1.49 5.82
N TRP A 88 9.23 1.67 7.03
CA TRP A 88 9.43 0.70 8.10
C TRP A 88 8.46 -0.46 7.88
N VAL A 89 9.01 -1.65 7.64
CA VAL A 89 8.23 -2.82 7.22
C VAL A 89 7.78 -3.60 8.44
N LYS A 90 6.49 -3.92 8.48
CA LYS A 90 5.92 -4.88 9.41
C LYS A 90 6.25 -6.30 8.93
N ASP A 91 7.23 -6.95 9.54
CA ASP A 91 7.67 -8.32 9.18
C ASP A 91 7.24 -9.42 10.17
N TYR A 92 6.36 -9.06 11.11
CA TYR A 92 5.85 -9.94 12.16
C TYR A 92 4.34 -10.19 11.99
N SER A 93 3.77 -11.03 12.88
CA SER A 93 2.34 -11.36 12.91
C SER A 93 1.87 -11.88 11.54
N GLU A 94 0.90 -11.24 10.89
CA GLU A 94 0.30 -11.64 9.62
C GLU A 94 1.27 -11.56 8.43
N ASN A 95 2.37 -10.80 8.58
CA ASN A 95 3.38 -10.67 7.53
C ASN A 95 4.61 -11.56 7.77
N LYS A 96 4.57 -12.44 8.79
CA LYS A 96 5.70 -13.32 9.11
C LYS A 96 6.04 -14.20 7.91
N GLY A 97 7.27 -14.08 7.41
CA GLY A 97 7.75 -14.82 6.24
C GLY A 97 7.35 -14.23 4.88
N ILE A 98 6.60 -13.13 4.85
CA ILE A 98 6.17 -12.46 3.61
C ILE A 98 7.26 -11.55 3.04
N VAL A 99 7.97 -10.80 3.89
CA VAL A 99 9.00 -9.84 3.44
C VAL A 99 10.07 -10.48 2.54
N PRO A 100 10.65 -11.65 2.86
CA PRO A 100 11.61 -12.31 1.97
C PRO A 100 11.00 -12.73 0.62
N GLN A 101 9.69 -12.99 0.56
CA GLN A 101 9.00 -13.29 -0.70
C GLN A 101 8.85 -12.03 -1.56
N LEU A 102 8.49 -10.89 -0.93
CA LEU A 102 8.41 -9.60 -1.60
C LEU A 102 9.76 -9.12 -2.10
N GLU A 103 10.85 -9.36 -1.35
CA GLU A 103 12.20 -9.02 -1.79
C GLU A 103 12.63 -9.85 -2.99
N ARG A 104 12.38 -11.17 -2.98
CA ARG A 104 12.63 -12.04 -4.15
C ARG A 104 11.79 -11.66 -5.37
N ALA A 105 10.56 -11.20 -5.14
CA ALA A 105 9.67 -10.70 -6.17
C ALA A 105 10.11 -9.32 -6.72
N GLY A 106 11.09 -8.66 -6.07
CA GLY A 106 11.52 -7.32 -6.44
C GLY A 106 10.44 -6.28 -6.18
N PHE A 107 9.69 -6.40 -5.09
CA PHE A 107 8.72 -5.40 -4.64
C PHE A 107 9.38 -4.44 -3.64
N LEU A 108 10.22 -4.99 -2.75
CA LEU A 108 10.97 -4.26 -1.74
C LEU A 108 12.44 -4.66 -1.77
N ARG A 109 13.31 -3.82 -1.19
CA ARG A 109 14.71 -4.13 -0.92
C ARG A 109 15.06 -3.69 0.49
N LEU A 110 15.50 -4.62 1.35
CA LEU A 110 15.95 -4.27 2.70
C LEU A 110 17.26 -3.47 2.65
N VAL A 111 17.36 -2.40 3.45
CA VAL A 111 18.55 -1.53 3.51
C VAL A 111 19.38 -1.74 4.79
N GLY A 112 19.04 -2.75 5.61
CA GLY A 112 19.83 -3.19 6.77
C GLY A 112 19.62 -2.39 8.06
N SER A 113 19.11 -1.15 7.98
CA SER A 113 18.69 -0.37 9.15
C SER A 113 17.39 -0.91 9.75
N LYS A 114 17.21 -0.69 11.07
CA LYS A 114 15.99 -1.05 11.80
C LYS A 114 15.65 0.02 12.83
N ILE A 115 14.38 0.11 13.21
CA ILE A 115 13.93 0.83 14.41
C ILE A 115 13.30 -0.12 15.40
N LYS A 116 13.37 0.23 16.69
CA LYS A 116 12.70 -0.49 17.76
C LYS A 116 11.40 0.22 18.10
N GLN A 117 10.29 -0.50 17.99
CA GLN A 117 8.96 -0.02 18.37
C GLN A 117 8.41 -0.92 19.48
N GLY A 118 8.64 -0.54 20.73
CA GLY A 118 8.31 -1.38 21.88
C GLY A 118 9.12 -2.68 21.89
N LEU A 119 8.44 -3.82 21.72
CA LEU A 119 9.05 -5.16 21.72
C LEU A 119 9.37 -5.71 20.31
N VAL A 120 9.07 -4.95 19.25
CA VAL A 120 9.35 -5.36 17.86
C VAL A 120 10.44 -4.50 17.23
N GLU A 121 11.17 -5.08 16.29
CA GLU A 121 12.09 -4.36 15.41
C GLU A 121 11.49 -4.28 14.00
N LEU A 122 11.38 -3.07 13.45
CA LEU A 122 10.92 -2.87 12.07
C LEU A 122 12.13 -2.64 11.16
N PRO A 123 12.39 -3.50 10.16
CA PRO A 123 13.40 -3.24 9.16
C PRO A 123 13.00 -2.11 8.22
N LEU A 124 13.97 -1.31 7.81
CA LEU A 124 13.83 -0.32 6.75
C LEU A 124 13.92 -1.02 5.39
N ALA A 125 12.99 -0.70 4.50
CA ALA A 125 13.03 -1.15 3.11
C ALA A 125 12.83 0.01 2.14
N GLU A 126 13.52 -0.06 1.01
CA GLU A 126 13.19 0.72 -0.18
C GLU A 126 12.07 0.02 -0.95
N VAL A 127 11.06 0.79 -1.36
CA VAL A 127 10.03 0.34 -2.28
C VAL A 127 10.57 0.45 -3.70
N THR A 128 10.72 -0.70 -4.35
CA THR A 128 11.37 -0.78 -5.67
C THR A 128 10.41 -0.51 -6.82
N LEU A 129 9.12 -0.82 -6.63
CA LEU A 129 8.08 -0.57 -7.62
C LEU A 129 7.84 0.92 -7.86
N ASP A 130 7.48 1.26 -9.10
CA ASP A 130 6.90 2.56 -9.44
C ASP A 130 5.41 2.60 -9.12
N ASP A 131 4.87 3.81 -8.92
CA ASP A 131 3.45 4.00 -8.59
C ASP A 131 2.50 3.32 -9.59
N THR A 132 2.84 3.31 -10.87
CA THR A 132 2.02 2.71 -11.94
C THR A 132 1.96 1.19 -11.85
N GLU A 133 2.93 0.58 -11.16
CA GLU A 133 3.04 -0.87 -10.97
C GLU A 133 2.31 -1.34 -9.71
N MET A 134 1.80 -0.42 -8.89
CA MET A 134 1.04 -0.69 -7.67
C MET A 134 -0.46 -0.52 -7.90
N ILE A 135 -1.29 -1.16 -7.07
CA ILE A 135 -2.73 -0.88 -7.02
C ILE A 135 -2.99 0.38 -6.19
N GLN A 136 -3.85 1.27 -6.69
CA GLN A 136 -4.13 2.55 -6.05
C GLN A 136 -5.51 2.55 -5.36
N GLN A 137 -5.59 3.20 -4.20
CA GLN A 137 -6.87 3.50 -3.55
C GLN A 137 -7.37 4.89 -3.97
N CYS A 138 -8.67 5.01 -4.24
CA CYS A 138 -9.30 6.30 -4.38
C CYS A 138 -9.29 7.03 -3.03
N ALA A 139 -8.71 8.23 -3.00
CA ALA A 139 -8.61 9.03 -1.78
C ALA A 139 -9.96 9.56 -1.26
N LYS A 140 -11.00 9.58 -2.11
CA LYS A 140 -12.35 10.04 -1.74
C LYS A 140 -13.26 8.91 -1.27
N CYS A 141 -13.43 7.86 -2.08
CA CYS A 141 -14.38 6.79 -1.78
C CYS A 141 -13.75 5.52 -1.19
N GLY A 142 -12.42 5.45 -1.07
CA GLY A 142 -11.73 4.30 -0.49
C GLY A 142 -11.70 3.03 -1.37
N GLN A 143 -12.31 3.05 -2.55
CA GLN A 143 -12.29 1.92 -3.48
C GLN A 143 -10.89 1.68 -4.04
N TRP A 144 -10.54 0.43 -4.26
CA TRP A 144 -9.23 0.01 -4.77
C TRP A 144 -9.32 -0.40 -6.23
N GLU A 145 -8.33 -0.02 -7.03
CA GLU A 145 -8.13 -0.62 -8.36
C GLU A 145 -7.98 -2.14 -8.25
N THR A 146 -8.37 -2.86 -9.30
CA THR A 146 -8.16 -4.29 -9.51
C THR A 146 -7.19 -4.51 -10.68
N SER A 147 -6.84 -5.78 -10.92
CA SER A 147 -6.11 -6.23 -12.10
C SER A 147 -6.75 -5.82 -13.43
N ASP A 148 -8.07 -5.69 -13.42
CA ASP A 148 -8.87 -5.45 -14.63
C ASP A 148 -9.27 -3.98 -14.76
N THR A 149 -8.82 -3.12 -13.83
CA THR A 149 -9.17 -1.70 -13.86
C THR A 149 -8.54 -1.02 -15.07
N SER A 150 -9.40 -0.62 -16.01
CA SER A 150 -9.06 0.13 -17.20
C SER A 150 -10.20 1.13 -17.54
N PRO A 151 -9.93 2.44 -17.65
CA PRO A 151 -8.64 3.09 -17.41
C PRO A 151 -8.23 3.05 -15.92
N ARG A 152 -6.91 3.09 -15.67
CA ARG A 152 -6.34 3.24 -14.33
C ARG A 152 -6.80 4.55 -13.66
N TYR A 153 -6.79 4.59 -12.34
CA TYR A 153 -7.15 5.76 -11.54
C TYR A 153 -6.24 6.94 -11.86
N LYS A 154 -6.83 8.13 -11.91
CA LYS A 154 -6.12 9.36 -12.17
C LYS A 154 -5.47 9.86 -10.89
N ARG A 155 -4.26 10.42 -11.00
CA ARG A 155 -3.60 11.09 -9.88
C ARG A 155 -3.74 12.60 -9.95
N CYS A 156 -3.72 13.24 -8.78
CA CYS A 156 -3.64 14.70 -8.69
C CYS A 156 -2.44 15.21 -9.51
N SER A 157 -2.70 16.06 -10.51
CA SER A 157 -1.67 16.56 -11.43
C SER A 157 -0.60 17.40 -10.74
N LYS A 158 -0.92 18.01 -9.59
CA LYS A 158 -0.01 18.84 -8.80
C LYS A 158 0.91 18.00 -7.92
N CYS A 159 0.36 17.30 -6.93
CA CYS A 159 1.18 16.56 -5.96
C CYS A 159 1.59 15.17 -6.44
N LYS A 160 0.83 14.56 -7.37
CA LYS A 160 1.03 13.20 -7.90
C LYS A 160 0.97 12.07 -6.84
N ARG A 161 0.42 12.35 -5.66
CA ARG A 161 0.38 11.44 -4.50
C ARG A 161 -1.01 10.91 -4.14
N ARG A 162 -2.07 11.58 -4.59
CA ARG A 162 -3.46 11.15 -4.39
C ARG A 162 -4.03 10.63 -5.69
N TYR A 163 -4.76 9.52 -5.60
CA TYR A 163 -5.38 8.83 -6.73
C TYR A 163 -6.90 8.85 -6.58
N TYR A 164 -7.59 8.88 -7.72
CA TYR A 164 -9.03 9.03 -7.81
C TYR A 164 -9.57 8.19 -8.97
N CYS A 165 -10.66 7.49 -8.72
CA CYS A 165 -11.34 6.75 -9.78
C CYS A 165 -12.05 7.67 -10.79
N SER A 166 -12.30 8.94 -10.44
CA SER A 166 -12.98 9.92 -11.29
C SER A 166 -12.51 11.35 -11.03
N ALA A 167 -12.85 12.27 -11.94
CA ALA A 167 -12.52 13.70 -11.76
C ALA A 167 -13.43 14.35 -10.71
N GLU A 168 -14.65 13.84 -10.57
CA GLU A 168 -15.66 14.23 -9.60
C GLU A 168 -15.13 14.00 -8.19
N HIS A 169 -14.62 12.79 -7.90
CA HIS A 169 -14.01 12.47 -6.61
C HIS A 169 -12.78 13.32 -6.29
N GLN A 170 -12.01 13.72 -7.30
CA GLN A 170 -10.90 14.67 -7.10
C GLN A 170 -11.41 16.06 -6.71
N HIS A 171 -12.49 16.54 -7.33
CA HIS A 171 -13.08 17.84 -7.02
C HIS A 171 -13.71 17.86 -5.62
N GLU A 172 -14.41 16.80 -5.23
CA GLU A 172 -15.02 16.67 -3.91
C GLU A 172 -13.97 16.60 -2.79
N ASP A 173 -12.90 15.84 -2.98
CA ASP A 173 -11.78 15.77 -2.03
C ASP A 173 -10.91 17.03 -2.02
N TRP A 174 -11.14 18.02 -2.90
CA TRP A 174 -10.24 19.18 -2.98
C TRP A 174 -10.23 20.01 -1.68
N SER A 175 -11.35 20.15 -1.00
CA SER A 175 -11.46 20.92 0.25
C SER A 175 -10.53 20.36 1.35
N THR A 176 -10.48 19.04 1.47
CA THR A 176 -9.63 18.27 2.41
C THR A 176 -8.20 18.12 1.90
N HIS A 177 -8.02 17.85 0.61
CA HIS A 177 -6.70 17.62 0.01
C HIS A 177 -5.87 18.89 -0.17
N ARG A 178 -6.46 20.06 -0.38
CA ARG A 178 -5.76 21.29 -0.82
C ARG A 178 -4.58 21.67 0.07
N ALA A 179 -4.71 21.56 1.39
CA ALA A 179 -3.64 21.89 2.34
C ALA A 179 -2.47 20.92 2.16
N ASP A 180 -2.74 19.62 2.20
CA ASP A 180 -1.75 18.57 1.96
C ASP A 180 -1.11 18.69 0.58
N CYS A 181 -1.89 19.00 -0.46
CA CYS A 181 -1.40 19.15 -1.83
C CYS A 181 -0.27 20.18 -1.93
N LYS A 182 -0.41 21.32 -1.23
CA LYS A 182 0.62 22.38 -1.24
C LYS A 182 1.91 21.91 -0.58
N ASP A 183 1.80 21.07 0.44
CA ASP A 183 2.94 20.59 1.22
C ASP A 183 3.67 19.46 0.51
N LEU A 184 2.92 18.54 -0.09
CA LEU A 184 3.45 17.46 -0.91
C LEU A 184 4.24 18.00 -2.12
N VAL A 185 3.78 19.08 -2.75
CA VAL A 185 4.54 19.76 -3.83
C VAL A 185 5.86 20.33 -3.33
N LYS A 186 5.91 20.76 -2.07
CA LYS A 186 7.13 21.26 -1.40
C LYS A 186 7.98 20.15 -0.78
N MET A 187 7.67 18.88 -1.08
CA MET A 187 8.35 17.71 -0.52
C MET A 187 8.28 17.60 1.01
N ARG A 188 7.27 18.23 1.63
CA ARG A 188 6.99 18.16 3.07
C ARG A 188 6.19 16.91 3.43
N PHE A 189 6.67 15.75 2.98
CA PHE A 189 5.98 14.47 3.12
C PHE A 189 5.81 14.06 4.59
N ALA A 190 6.87 14.22 5.39
CA ALA A 190 6.82 13.93 6.82
C ALA A 190 5.78 14.79 7.55
N ASP A 191 5.70 16.09 7.25
CA ASP A 191 4.74 16.99 7.89
C ASP A 191 3.29 16.60 7.58
N VAL A 192 3.02 16.25 6.32
CA VAL A 192 1.69 15.80 5.87
C VAL A 192 1.30 14.51 6.58
N GLU A 193 2.22 13.56 6.66
CA GLU A 193 1.96 12.28 7.31
C GLU A 193 1.82 12.43 8.83
N ASN A 194 2.63 13.28 9.48
CA ASN A 194 2.48 13.61 10.90
C ASN A 194 1.07 14.12 11.21
N ARG A 195 0.57 15.10 10.42
CA ARG A 195 -0.77 15.68 10.64
C ARG A 195 -1.88 14.66 10.47
N ARG A 196 -1.79 13.77 9.47
CA ARG A 196 -2.78 12.69 9.30
C ARG A 196 -2.82 11.79 10.52
N ARG A 197 -1.65 11.43 11.04
CA ARG A 197 -1.54 10.58 12.22
C ARG A 197 -2.06 11.27 13.49
N GLU A 198 -1.78 12.55 13.66
CA GLU A 198 -2.35 13.38 14.74
C GLU A 198 -3.88 13.48 14.64
N ALA A 199 -4.43 13.51 13.43
CA ALA A 199 -5.86 13.50 13.17
C ALA A 199 -6.50 12.10 13.31
N GLY A 200 -5.75 11.07 13.72
CA GLY A 200 -6.25 9.71 13.94
C GLY A 200 -6.46 8.90 12.64
N TRP A 201 -5.88 9.32 11.52
CA TRP A 201 -5.94 8.55 10.27
C TRP A 201 -5.27 7.19 10.46
N ASN A 202 -5.95 6.14 9.99
CA ASN A 202 -5.44 4.77 10.02
C ASN A 202 -5.64 4.10 8.65
N PRO A 203 -4.56 3.63 7.99
CA PRO A 203 -4.66 2.93 6.70
C PRO A 203 -5.48 1.63 6.77
N THR A 204 -5.72 1.06 7.98
CA THR A 204 -6.49 -0.18 8.17
C THR A 204 -8.00 0.04 8.37
N ASN A 205 -8.48 1.29 8.40
CA ASN A 205 -9.89 1.60 8.69
C ASN A 205 -10.48 2.53 7.62
N THR A 206 -10.17 2.28 6.34
CA THR A 206 -10.73 3.07 5.24
C THR A 206 -12.19 2.74 4.95
N SER A 207 -12.75 1.67 5.54
CA SER A 207 -14.16 1.29 5.43
C SER A 207 -15.09 2.07 6.38
N LYS A 208 -14.61 3.09 7.10
CA LYS A 208 -15.43 3.95 7.97
C LYS A 208 -15.09 5.44 7.88
N ILE A 209 -15.08 6.02 6.68
CA ILE A 209 -15.47 7.43 6.56
C ILE A 209 -16.99 7.41 6.43
N ALA A 210 -17.66 7.19 7.57
CA ALA A 210 -19.09 7.43 7.67
C ALA A 210 -19.35 8.93 7.44
N ASP A 211 -20.44 9.23 6.75
CA ASP A 211 -20.95 10.59 6.54
C ASP A 211 -20.85 11.45 7.82
N PRO A 212 -20.42 12.72 7.71
CA PRO A 212 -20.50 13.67 8.82
C PRO A 212 -21.94 14.19 8.99
N GLU A 213 -22.91 13.29 9.04
CA GLU A 213 -24.32 13.62 9.31
C GLU A 213 -24.87 12.76 10.45
N GLU A 214 -24.20 12.83 11.61
CA GLU A 214 -24.87 12.71 12.92
C GLU A 214 -24.23 13.73 13.87
N ALA A 215 -24.83 14.92 13.88
CA ALA A 215 -24.68 15.95 14.91
C ALA A 215 -26.03 16.12 15.61
#